data_AF-A0A1T5EA78-F1
#
_entry.id   AF-A0A1T5EA78-F1
#
_cell.length_a   1.000
_cell.length_b   1.000
_cell.length_c   1.000
_cell.angle_alpha   90.00
_cell.angle_beta   90.00
_cell.angle_gamma   90.00
#
_symmetry.space_group_name_H-M   'P 1'
#
loop_
_entity.id
_entity.type
_entity.pdbx_description
1 polymer ?
#
loop_
_entity_poly.entity_id
_entity_poly.type
_entity_poly.pdbx_seq_one_letter_code
_entity_poly.pdbx_strand_id
1 'polypeptide(L)'
;MDITRFCVIHIIPFSFLDEKGVEISSAYNMNIGTLMLPMGKRSGATSLYNIDGYAAYNMNTHSGYMQIIRNGVIELYSTQVFFNQDIQGKTIDCISGEHTYKSIIESISDSLKTLRQFKLEEPFLVSIYFYNMKNLYFCLQDGSRRQINYPTISLPFITLTTYDSNLQLALKPLFDILWQCAGMAQCNYY
;
A
#
# COMPACT_ATOMS: atom_id res chain seq x y z
N MET A 1 -15.43 -4.53 20.28
CA MET A 1 -15.19 -4.99 18.90
C MET A 1 -14.04 -4.15 18.40
N ASP A 2 -12.86 -4.75 18.20
CA ASP A 2 -11.72 -4.01 17.67
C ASP A 2 -12.08 -3.49 16.27
N ILE A 3 -11.99 -2.18 16.11
CA ILE A 3 -12.31 -1.46 14.89
C ILE A 3 -11.11 -1.65 13.96
N THR A 4 -11.15 -2.67 13.10
CA THR A 4 -10.04 -2.95 12.17
C THR A 4 -9.96 -1.85 11.12
N ARG A 5 -8.81 -1.16 11.07
CA ARG A 5 -8.45 -0.18 10.06
C ARG A 5 -7.41 -0.78 9.14
N PHE A 6 -7.53 -0.54 7.84
CA PHE A 6 -6.59 -1.07 6.87
C PHE A 6 -6.44 -0.14 5.67
N CYS A 7 -5.30 -0.29 5.01
CA CYS A 7 -4.99 0.29 3.72
C CYS A 7 -4.81 -0.84 2.71
N VAL A 8 -5.38 -0.68 1.52
CA VAL A 8 -5.19 -1.56 0.37
C VAL A 8 -4.65 -0.75 -0.79
N ILE A 9 -3.65 -1.31 -1.48
CA ILE A 9 -3.12 -0.78 -2.73
C ILE A 9 -3.24 -1.86 -3.78
N HIS A 10 -3.80 -1.52 -4.94
CA HIS A 10 -3.76 -2.38 -6.12
C HIS A 10 -2.88 -1.77 -7.19
N ILE A 11 -2.06 -2.59 -7.82
CA ILE A 11 -1.29 -2.24 -9.01
C ILE A 11 -1.69 -3.22 -10.09
N ILE A 12 -2.37 -2.69 -11.09
CA ILE A 12 -3.13 -3.46 -12.08
C ILE A 12 -2.46 -3.23 -13.44
N PRO A 13 -1.71 -4.21 -13.98
CA PRO A 13 -1.23 -4.10 -15.35
C PRO A 13 -2.41 -4.08 -16.31
N PHE A 14 -2.33 -3.35 -17.42
CA PHE A 14 -3.46 -3.30 -18.37
C PHE A 14 -3.72 -4.66 -19.03
N SER A 15 -2.71 -5.53 -19.08
CA SER A 15 -2.82 -6.93 -19.50
C SER A 15 -3.55 -7.84 -18.52
N PHE A 16 -4.07 -7.34 -17.38
CA PHE A 16 -4.79 -8.18 -16.40
C PHE A 16 -6.05 -8.87 -16.94
N LEU A 17 -6.57 -8.41 -18.08
CA LEU A 17 -7.70 -9.01 -18.78
C LEU A 17 -7.29 -10.11 -19.75
N ASP A 18 -5.99 -10.31 -19.98
CA ASP A 18 -5.50 -11.35 -20.87
C ASP A 18 -5.81 -12.74 -20.28
N GLU A 19 -6.28 -13.65 -21.13
CA GLU A 19 -6.56 -15.03 -20.73
C GLU A 19 -5.32 -15.78 -20.26
N LYS A 20 -4.14 -15.30 -20.66
CA LYS A 20 -2.84 -15.82 -20.24
C LYS A 20 -2.49 -15.24 -18.87
N GLY A 21 -2.87 -15.98 -17.83
CA GLY A 21 -2.43 -15.68 -16.46
C GLY A 21 -0.92 -15.73 -16.29
N VAL A 22 -0.44 -15.24 -15.15
CA VAL A 22 0.96 -15.24 -14.74
C VAL A 22 1.39 -16.65 -14.33
N GLU A 23 2.58 -17.05 -14.77
CA GLU A 23 3.19 -18.33 -14.38
C GLU A 23 3.75 -18.26 -12.95
N ILE A 24 2.85 -18.37 -11.97
CA ILE A 24 3.15 -18.21 -10.55
C ILE A 24 4.13 -19.28 -10.02
N SER A 25 4.18 -20.48 -10.60
CA SER A 25 5.04 -21.59 -10.15
C SER A 25 6.52 -21.23 -10.05
N SER A 26 6.96 -20.26 -10.84
CA SER A 26 8.35 -19.80 -10.90
C SER A 26 8.72 -18.83 -9.76
N ALA A 27 7.75 -18.33 -9.00
CA ALA A 27 7.90 -17.29 -7.98
C ALA A 27 9.05 -17.55 -6.99
N TYR A 28 9.07 -18.73 -6.37
CA TYR A 28 10.09 -19.07 -5.37
C TYR A 28 11.51 -19.06 -5.95
N ASN A 29 11.67 -19.46 -7.22
CA ASN A 29 12.97 -19.56 -7.89
C ASN A 29 13.47 -18.21 -8.39
N MET A 30 12.60 -17.21 -8.55
CA MET A 30 12.93 -15.87 -9.04
C MET A 30 13.54 -14.94 -7.97
N ASN A 31 13.85 -15.44 -6.76
CA ASN A 31 14.32 -14.64 -5.62
C ASN A 31 13.41 -13.45 -5.25
N ILE A 32 12.14 -13.46 -5.68
CA ILE A 32 11.19 -12.37 -5.42
C ILE A 32 10.81 -12.23 -3.96
N GLY A 33 11.13 -13.21 -3.10
CA GLY A 33 10.88 -13.11 -1.66
C GLY A 33 11.59 -11.92 -0.99
N THR A 34 12.63 -11.36 -1.62
CA THR A 34 13.27 -10.12 -1.16
C THR A 34 12.60 -8.84 -1.67
N LEU A 35 11.81 -8.94 -2.75
CA LEU A 35 11.05 -7.84 -3.33
C LEU A 35 9.61 -7.79 -2.78
N MET A 36 9.02 -8.96 -2.53
CA MET A 36 7.67 -9.08 -2.01
C MET A 36 7.68 -8.93 -0.50
N LEU A 37 7.40 -7.72 -0.04
CA LEU A 37 7.36 -7.39 1.38
C LEU A 37 6.00 -6.77 1.75
N PRO A 38 5.43 -7.12 2.91
CA PRO A 38 4.27 -6.41 3.44
C PRO A 38 4.57 -4.91 3.59
N MET A 39 3.61 -4.06 3.23
CA MET A 39 3.76 -2.61 3.37
C MET A 39 4.12 -2.22 4.81
N GLY A 40 5.23 -1.49 4.96
CA GLY A 40 5.80 -1.07 6.24
C GLY A 40 6.95 -1.95 6.76
N LYS A 41 7.26 -3.07 6.10
CA LYS A 41 8.32 -4.01 6.51
C LYS A 41 9.51 -3.99 5.54
N ARG A 42 10.73 -4.17 6.06
CA ARG A 42 11.98 -4.20 5.27
C ARG A 42 12.68 -5.56 5.17
N SER A 43 12.21 -6.58 5.90
CA SER A 43 12.77 -7.94 5.86
C SER A 43 11.85 -8.97 6.54
N GLY A 44 12.15 -10.25 6.37
CA GLY A 44 11.53 -11.34 7.14
C GLY A 44 10.06 -11.58 6.82
N ALA A 45 9.67 -11.46 5.55
CA ALA A 45 8.37 -11.92 5.09
C ALA A 45 8.37 -13.45 4.95
N THR A 46 7.25 -14.08 5.30
CA THR A 46 7.01 -15.50 4.99
C THR A 46 6.23 -15.55 3.70
N SER A 47 6.65 -16.39 2.76
CA SER A 47 5.96 -16.54 1.48
C SER A 47 5.17 -17.83 1.39
N LEU A 48 4.05 -17.81 0.65
CA LEU A 48 3.21 -18.98 0.42
C LEU A 48 2.51 -18.91 -0.94
N TYR A 49 2.18 -20.07 -1.50
CA TYR A 49 1.28 -20.21 -2.64
C TYR A 49 -0.16 -20.47 -2.17
N ASN A 50 -1.14 -19.81 -2.78
CA ASN A 50 -2.57 -20.02 -2.49
C ASN A 50 -3.40 -20.07 -3.79
N ILE A 51 -4.73 -20.13 -3.65
CA ILE A 51 -5.64 -20.20 -4.80
C ILE A 51 -5.51 -18.98 -5.71
N ASP A 52 -5.30 -17.80 -5.13
CA ASP A 52 -5.24 -16.52 -5.85
C ASP A 52 -3.88 -16.29 -6.52
N GLY A 53 -2.79 -16.81 -5.95
CA GLY A 53 -1.45 -16.63 -6.50
C GLY A 53 -0.32 -16.92 -5.50
N TYR A 54 0.61 -15.97 -5.38
CA TYR A 54 1.76 -16.05 -4.48
C TYR A 54 1.80 -14.82 -3.58
N ALA A 55 1.89 -15.05 -2.27
CA ALA A 55 1.83 -14.01 -1.26
C ALA A 55 3.09 -14.01 -0.39
N ALA A 56 3.44 -12.84 0.11
CA ALA A 56 4.41 -12.62 1.16
C ALA A 56 3.75 -11.83 2.30
N TYR A 57 3.78 -12.36 3.51
CA TYR A 57 3.03 -11.82 4.65
C TYR A 57 3.88 -11.77 5.92
N ASN A 58 3.41 -11.01 6.92
CA ASN A 58 4.03 -10.98 8.23
C ASN A 58 3.47 -12.11 9.12
N MET A 59 4.18 -13.23 9.23
CA MET A 59 3.73 -14.39 10.00
C MET A 59 3.55 -14.10 11.51
N ASN A 60 4.28 -13.15 12.06
CA ASN A 60 4.20 -12.87 13.50
C ASN A 60 2.98 -12.04 13.87
N THR A 61 2.61 -11.06 13.04
CA THR A 61 1.58 -10.07 13.36
C THR A 61 0.33 -10.20 12.52
N HIS A 62 0.39 -10.90 11.37
CA HIS A 62 -0.66 -10.96 10.36
C HIS A 62 -1.19 -9.57 9.92
N SER A 63 -0.37 -8.53 10.13
CA SER A 63 -0.77 -7.13 9.98
C SER A 63 -0.65 -6.61 8.55
N GLY A 64 -0.28 -7.47 7.61
CA GLY A 64 -0.09 -7.07 6.22
C GLY A 64 0.44 -8.19 5.33
N TYR A 65 0.18 -8.04 4.03
CA TYR A 65 0.72 -8.88 2.98
C TYR A 65 0.92 -8.10 1.69
N MET A 66 1.69 -8.70 0.80
CA MET A 66 1.77 -8.37 -0.61
C MET A 66 1.51 -9.65 -1.40
N GLN A 67 0.63 -9.61 -2.38
CA GLN A 67 0.25 -10.77 -3.18
C GLN A 67 0.25 -10.41 -4.65
N ILE A 68 0.91 -11.23 -5.47
CA ILE A 68 0.68 -11.25 -6.91
C ILE A 68 -0.41 -12.27 -7.20
N ILE A 69 -1.49 -11.79 -7.80
CA ILE A 69 -2.65 -12.57 -8.20
C ILE A 69 -2.37 -13.18 -9.58
N ARG A 70 -3.01 -14.30 -9.88
CA ARG A 70 -2.84 -15.06 -11.14
C ARG A 70 -3.08 -14.26 -12.41
N ASN A 71 -3.85 -13.17 -12.36
CA ASN A 71 -4.02 -12.27 -13.49
C ASN A 71 -2.99 -11.13 -13.53
N GLY A 72 -1.93 -11.21 -12.71
CA GLY A 72 -0.84 -10.23 -12.68
C GLY A 72 -1.10 -9.00 -11.83
N VAL A 73 -2.29 -8.84 -11.25
CA VAL A 73 -2.56 -7.77 -10.29
C VAL A 73 -1.72 -8.00 -9.04
N ILE A 74 -1.06 -6.93 -8.55
CA ILE A 74 -0.49 -6.93 -7.21
C ILE A 74 -1.47 -6.26 -6.25
N GLU A 75 -1.75 -6.94 -5.15
CA GLU A 75 -2.48 -6.41 -4.00
C GLU A 75 -1.55 -6.28 -2.81
N LEU A 76 -1.57 -5.12 -2.16
CA LEU A 76 -0.94 -4.89 -0.88
C LEU A 76 -2.01 -4.57 0.15
N TYR A 77 -1.94 -5.23 1.29
CA TYR A 77 -2.81 -4.98 2.43
C TYR A 77 -1.94 -4.67 3.65
N SER A 78 -2.33 -3.67 4.44
CA SER A 78 -1.64 -3.38 5.70
C SER A 78 -2.51 -2.67 6.72
N THR A 79 -2.34 -3.07 7.96
CA THR A 79 -2.81 -2.36 9.16
C THR A 79 -1.66 -1.59 9.85
N GLN A 80 -0.41 -1.73 9.39
CA GLN A 80 0.78 -1.20 10.07
C GLN A 80 0.96 0.32 9.94
N VAL A 81 0.27 0.95 8.99
CA VAL A 81 0.27 2.41 8.88
C VAL A 81 -0.55 3.08 10.00
N PHE A 82 -1.37 2.29 10.70
CA PHE A 82 -2.15 2.72 11.86
C PHE A 82 -1.46 2.30 13.15
N PHE A 83 -1.57 3.14 14.17
CA PHE A 83 -1.02 2.86 15.50
C PHE A 83 -1.85 3.53 16.59
N ASN A 84 -1.74 3.00 17.80
CA ASN A 84 -2.34 3.60 18.97
C ASN A 84 -1.33 4.51 19.66
N GLN A 85 -1.79 5.66 20.14
CA GLN A 85 -1.00 6.56 20.97
C GLN A 85 -1.76 6.86 22.26
N ASP A 86 -1.09 6.76 23.40
CA ASP A 86 -1.67 7.18 24.68
C ASP A 86 -1.43 8.68 24.91
N ILE A 87 -2.51 9.41 25.12
CA ILE A 87 -2.49 10.84 25.42
C ILE A 87 -3.32 11.09 26.68
N GLN A 88 -2.67 11.53 27.75
CA GLN A 88 -3.32 11.86 29.03
C GLN A 88 -4.22 10.72 29.56
N GLY A 89 -3.75 9.47 29.43
CA GLY A 89 -4.50 8.28 29.87
C GLY A 89 -5.63 7.85 28.93
N LYS A 90 -5.75 8.45 27.74
CA LYS A 90 -6.66 8.01 26.68
C LYS A 90 -5.88 7.47 25.50
N THR A 91 -6.16 6.23 25.12
CA THR A 91 -5.66 5.65 23.88
C THR A 91 -6.43 6.25 22.71
N ILE A 92 -5.70 6.82 21.75
CA ILE A 92 -6.25 7.34 20.50
C ILE A 92 -5.68 6.58 19.31
N ASP A 93 -6.49 6.43 18.28
CA ASP A 93 -6.09 5.84 17.01
C ASP A 93 -5.43 6.90 16.12
N CYS A 94 -4.27 6.56 15.56
CA CYS A 94 -3.45 7.46 14.77
C CYS A 94 -3.02 6.82 13.44
N ILE A 95 -2.72 7.68 12.46
CA ILE A 95 -1.97 7.37 11.23
C ILE A 95 -0.87 8.41 11.07
N SER A 96 0.35 7.97 10.74
CA SER A 96 1.49 8.88 10.56
C SER A 96 1.57 9.29 9.09
N GLY A 97 1.51 10.60 8.81
CA GLY A 97 1.67 11.11 7.45
C GLY A 97 3.00 10.70 6.84
N GLU A 98 4.11 10.84 7.59
CA GLU A 98 5.45 10.49 7.12
C GLU A 98 5.60 9.01 6.80
N HIS A 99 5.18 8.16 7.73
CA HIS A 99 5.30 6.72 7.59
C HIS A 99 4.42 6.23 6.44
N THR A 100 3.17 6.71 6.37
CA THR A 100 2.23 6.37 5.29
C THR A 100 2.79 6.78 3.93
N TYR A 101 3.31 8.00 3.80
CA TYR A 101 3.94 8.48 2.57
C TYR A 101 5.08 7.57 2.12
N LYS A 102 6.06 7.32 2.99
CA LYS A 102 7.23 6.48 2.67
C LYS A 102 6.82 5.04 2.36
N SER A 103 5.94 4.44 3.16
CA SER A 103 5.52 3.06 2.98
C SER A 103 4.75 2.85 1.67
N ILE A 104 3.91 3.80 1.25
CA ILE A 104 3.22 3.72 -0.04
C ILE A 104 4.20 3.82 -1.20
N ILE A 105 5.10 4.81 -1.20
CA ILE A 105 6.12 4.98 -2.26
C ILE A 105 6.99 3.73 -2.39
N GLU A 106 7.55 3.26 -1.27
CA GLU A 106 8.42 2.08 -1.22
C GLU A 106 7.67 0.84 -1.72
N SER A 107 6.44 0.60 -1.23
CA SER A 107 5.62 -0.55 -1.63
C SER A 107 5.29 -0.56 -3.11
N ILE A 108 4.94 0.58 -3.70
CA ILE A 108 4.67 0.68 -5.13
C ILE A 108 5.96 0.44 -5.92
N SER A 109 7.10 0.96 -5.47
CA SER A 109 8.39 0.69 -6.11
C SER A 109 8.75 -0.79 -6.12
N ASP A 110 8.58 -1.49 -5.00
CA ASP A 110 8.88 -2.91 -4.89
C ASP A 110 7.89 -3.78 -5.68
N SER A 111 6.65 -3.31 -5.80
CA SER A 111 5.66 -3.92 -6.68
C SER A 111 6.06 -3.82 -8.15
N LEU A 112 6.49 -2.65 -8.61
CA LEU A 112 6.99 -2.48 -9.98
C LEU A 112 8.19 -3.39 -10.26
N LYS A 113 9.12 -3.54 -9.30
CA LYS A 113 10.23 -4.50 -9.44
C LYS A 113 9.71 -5.94 -9.54
N THR A 114 8.70 -6.30 -8.75
CA THR A 114 8.07 -7.62 -8.77
C THR A 114 7.40 -7.88 -10.13
N LEU A 115 6.57 -6.95 -10.62
CA LEU A 115 5.93 -7.04 -11.94
C LEU A 115 6.97 -7.20 -13.07
N ARG A 116 8.11 -6.49 -12.96
CA ARG A 116 9.22 -6.60 -13.93
C ARG A 116 9.84 -8.00 -13.94
N GLN A 117 9.98 -8.66 -12.80
CA GLN A 117 10.47 -10.05 -12.74
C GLN A 117 9.51 -11.03 -13.44
N PHE A 118 8.20 -10.81 -13.29
CA PHE A 118 7.17 -11.58 -13.99
C PHE A 118 6.96 -11.14 -15.45
N LYS A 119 7.72 -10.15 -15.93
CA LYS A 119 7.65 -9.61 -17.30
C LYS A 119 6.24 -9.15 -17.69
N LEU A 120 5.52 -8.57 -16.73
CA LEU A 120 4.21 -8.00 -16.99
C LEU A 120 4.31 -6.71 -17.79
N GLU A 121 3.32 -6.47 -18.64
CA GLU A 121 3.36 -5.33 -19.56
C GLU A 121 2.85 -4.06 -18.88
N GLU A 122 3.55 -2.96 -19.16
CA GLU A 122 3.10 -1.60 -18.87
C GLU A 122 2.00 -1.17 -19.86
N PRO A 123 1.10 -0.24 -19.51
CA PRO A 123 1.09 0.59 -18.30
C PRO A 123 0.37 -0.07 -17.11
N PHE A 124 0.49 0.56 -15.93
CA PHE A 124 -0.11 0.09 -14.67
C PHE A 124 -1.10 1.11 -14.12
N LEU A 125 -2.31 0.66 -13.77
CA LEU A 125 -3.25 1.44 -12.96
C LEU A 125 -2.93 1.24 -11.48
N VAL A 126 -2.92 2.31 -10.69
CA VAL A 126 -2.74 2.25 -9.24
C VAL A 126 -4.00 2.71 -8.54
N SER A 127 -4.47 1.91 -7.58
CA SER A 127 -5.59 2.21 -6.69
C SER A 127 -5.10 2.23 -5.25
N ILE A 128 -5.58 3.18 -4.44
CA ILE A 128 -5.27 3.26 -3.01
C ILE A 128 -6.56 3.49 -2.24
N TYR A 129 -6.80 2.65 -1.25
CA TYR A 129 -8.02 2.65 -0.45
C TYR A 129 -7.71 2.54 1.04
N PHE A 130 -8.36 3.38 1.85
CA PHE A 130 -8.30 3.31 3.30
C PHE A 130 -9.69 3.05 3.88
N TYR A 131 -9.77 2.06 4.78
CA TYR A 131 -10.99 1.68 5.45
C TYR A 131 -11.01 2.17 6.90
N ASN A 132 -12.20 2.56 7.36
CA ASN A 132 -12.49 2.85 8.76
C ASN A 132 -11.67 4.04 9.32
N MET A 133 -11.65 5.11 8.54
CA MET A 133 -10.87 6.33 8.80
C MET A 133 -11.55 7.32 9.75
N LYS A 134 -12.74 6.99 10.27
CA LYS A 134 -13.52 7.87 11.14
C LYS A 134 -12.86 7.97 12.53
N ASN A 135 -12.87 9.18 13.09
CA ASN A 135 -12.28 9.52 14.40
C ASN A 135 -10.76 9.22 14.49
N LEU A 136 -10.06 9.13 13.36
CA LEU A 136 -8.64 8.84 13.32
C LEU A 136 -7.82 10.14 13.39
N TYR A 137 -6.74 10.16 14.16
CA TYR A 137 -5.82 11.29 14.16
C TYR A 137 -4.72 11.12 13.10
N PHE A 138 -4.66 12.05 12.16
CA PHE A 138 -3.56 12.20 11.21
C PHE A 138 -2.42 12.97 11.88
N CYS A 139 -1.33 12.27 12.18
CA CYS A 139 -0.15 12.81 12.84
C CYS A 139 0.82 13.37 11.79
N LEU A 140 1.10 14.66 11.89
CA LEU A 140 2.00 15.40 11.01
C LEU A 140 3.42 15.46 11.61
N GLN A 141 4.41 15.73 10.76
CA GLN A 141 5.83 15.79 11.15
C GLN A 141 6.14 16.92 12.15
N ASP A 142 5.38 18.01 12.10
CA ASP A 142 5.48 19.13 13.04
C ASP A 142 4.90 18.80 14.43
N GLY A 143 4.46 17.55 14.64
CA GLY A 143 3.85 17.07 15.88
C GLY A 143 2.37 17.45 16.02
N SER A 144 1.83 18.23 15.08
CA SER A 144 0.40 18.55 15.07
C SER A 144 -0.43 17.32 14.68
N ARG A 145 -1.67 17.31 15.16
CA ARG A 145 -2.63 16.24 14.89
C ARG A 145 -3.90 16.84 14.35
N ARG A 146 -4.44 16.22 13.31
CA ARG A 146 -5.69 16.62 12.67
C ARG A 146 -6.62 15.43 12.64
N GLN A 147 -7.90 15.63 12.95
CA GLN A 147 -8.85 14.53 12.96
C GLN A 147 -9.41 14.29 11.55
N ILE A 148 -9.38 13.05 11.10
CA ILE A 148 -10.06 12.56 9.91
C ILE A 148 -11.41 11.98 10.33
N ASN A 149 -12.48 12.38 9.64
CA ASN A 149 -13.85 11.99 9.97
C ASN A 149 -14.61 11.32 8.79
N TYR A 150 -13.87 10.87 7.78
CA TYR A 150 -14.43 10.10 6.67
C TYR A 150 -14.47 8.61 7.04
N PRO A 151 -15.56 7.87 6.76
CA PRO A 151 -15.60 6.44 7.04
C PRO A 151 -14.59 5.65 6.19
N THR A 152 -14.39 6.07 4.96
CA THR A 152 -13.47 5.45 3.99
C THR A 152 -12.85 6.55 3.14
N ILE A 153 -11.63 6.33 2.65
CA ILE A 153 -10.97 7.21 1.68
C ILE A 153 -10.58 6.35 0.49
N SER A 154 -11.24 6.57 -0.65
CA SER A 154 -10.86 5.97 -1.93
C SER A 154 -10.19 7.06 -2.76
N LEU A 155 -8.90 6.89 -3.04
CA LEU A 155 -8.18 7.86 -3.86
C LEU A 155 -8.48 7.63 -5.35
N PRO A 156 -8.43 8.67 -6.20
CA PRO A 156 -8.54 8.50 -7.64
C PRO A 156 -7.47 7.54 -8.18
N PHE A 157 -7.79 6.83 -9.26
CA PHE A 157 -6.80 6.04 -9.96
C PHE A 157 -5.75 6.94 -10.62
N ILE A 158 -4.50 6.46 -10.65
CA ILE A 158 -3.46 7.02 -11.50
C ILE A 158 -2.90 5.95 -12.42
N THR A 159 -2.31 6.38 -13.53
CA THR A 159 -1.60 5.50 -14.45
C THR A 159 -0.10 5.76 -14.34
N LEU A 160 0.65 4.70 -14.06
CA LEU A 160 2.10 4.68 -14.23
C LEU A 160 2.38 4.16 -15.64
N THR A 161 2.87 5.04 -16.51
CA THR A 161 3.05 4.74 -17.93
C THR A 161 4.17 3.77 -18.18
N THR A 162 5.23 3.85 -17.38
CA THR A 162 6.35 2.93 -17.43
C THR A 162 6.79 2.48 -16.04
N TYR A 163 7.57 1.40 -16.00
CA TYR A 163 8.24 0.97 -14.77
C TYR A 163 9.12 2.03 -14.11
N ASP A 164 9.67 2.96 -14.89
CA ASP A 164 10.60 4.00 -14.43
C ASP A 164 9.90 5.35 -14.19
N SER A 165 8.55 5.34 -14.15
CA SER A 165 7.74 6.52 -13.81
C SER A 165 8.22 7.15 -12.50
N ASN A 166 8.34 8.48 -12.46
CA ASN A 166 8.68 9.19 -11.23
C ASN A 166 7.51 9.09 -10.23
N LEU A 167 7.60 8.14 -9.31
CA LEU A 167 6.55 7.84 -8.33
C LEU A 167 6.16 9.04 -7.48
N GLN A 168 7.13 9.87 -7.08
CA GLN A 168 6.87 11.05 -6.27
C GLN A 168 5.93 12.01 -7.02
N LEU A 169 6.27 12.35 -8.26
CA LEU A 169 5.45 13.24 -9.08
C LEU A 169 4.09 12.62 -9.43
N ALA A 170 4.06 11.33 -9.79
CA ALA A 170 2.83 10.65 -10.19
C ALA A 170 1.82 10.51 -9.04
N LEU A 171 2.30 10.26 -7.82
CA LEU A 171 1.45 10.05 -6.64
C LEU A 171 1.11 11.35 -5.89
N LYS A 172 1.76 12.48 -6.21
CA LYS A 172 1.52 13.76 -5.54
C LYS A 172 0.04 14.14 -5.44
N PRO A 173 -0.77 14.07 -6.51
CA PRO A 173 -2.19 14.40 -6.41
C PRO A 173 -2.94 13.53 -5.40
N LEU A 174 -2.56 12.25 -5.26
CA LEU A 174 -3.20 11.32 -4.34
C LEU A 174 -2.85 11.66 -2.88
N PHE A 175 -1.59 12.00 -2.61
CA PHE A 175 -1.18 12.44 -1.28
C PHE A 175 -1.76 13.80 -0.90
N ASP A 176 -1.91 14.73 -1.84
CA ASP A 176 -2.58 16.00 -1.58
C ASP A 176 -4.04 15.76 -1.13
N ILE A 177 -4.77 14.85 -1.79
CA ILE A 177 -6.13 14.45 -1.38
C ILE A 177 -6.12 13.84 0.04
N LEU A 178 -5.19 12.94 0.34
CA LEU A 178 -5.08 12.34 1.68
C LEU A 178 -4.84 13.40 2.77
N TRP A 179 -3.99 14.41 2.49
CA TRP A 179 -3.76 15.53 3.40
C TRP A 179 -4.98 16.43 3.55
N GLN A 180 -5.74 16.64 2.46
CA GLN A 180 -6.98 17.41 2.47
C GLN A 180 -8.06 16.73 3.32
N CYS A 181 -8.07 15.40 3.44
CA CYS A 181 -8.93 14.70 4.40
C CYS A 181 -8.66 15.10 5.86
N ALA A 182 -7.46 15.60 6.15
CA ALA A 182 -7.05 16.12 7.46
C ALA A 182 -7.12 17.66 7.54
N GLY A 183 -7.72 18.33 6.55
CA GLY A 183 -7.88 19.80 6.52
C GLY A 183 -6.62 20.57 6.12
N MET A 184 -5.64 19.90 5.52
CA MET A 184 -4.42 20.54 4.99
C MET A 184 -4.59 20.91 3.51
N ALA A 185 -3.87 21.92 3.02
CA ALA A 185 -3.97 22.32 1.61
C ALA A 185 -3.34 21.29 0.65
N GLN A 186 -2.19 20.73 1.04
CA GLN A 186 -1.40 19.79 0.25
C GLN A 186 -0.49 18.93 1.14
N CYS A 187 0.11 17.90 0.56
CA CYS A 187 1.15 17.11 1.19
C CYS A 187 2.47 17.89 1.27
N ASN A 188 3.15 17.83 2.42
CA ASN A 188 4.38 18.59 2.70
C ASN A 188 5.68 17.84 2.37
N TYR A 189 5.60 16.68 1.70
CA TYR A 189 6.78 15.85 1.36
C TYR A 189 7.33 16.07 -0.06
N TYR A 190 6.96 17.19 -0.67
CA TYR A 190 7.30 17.60 -2.04
C TYR A 190 8.07 18.91 -2.08
#